data_AF-A0A2E6H0D8-F1
#
_entry.id   AF-A0A2E6H0D8-F1
#
_cell.length_a   1.000
_cell.length_b   1.000
_cell.length_c   1.000
_cell.angle_alpha   90.00
_cell.angle_beta   90.00
_cell.angle_gamma   90.00
#
_symmetry.space_group_name_H-M   'P 1'
#
loop_
_entity.id
_entity.type
_entity.pdbx_description
1 polymer ?
#
loop_
_entity_poly.entity_id
_entity_poly.type
_entity_poly.pdbx_seq_one_letter_code
_entity_poly.pdbx_strand_id
1 'polypeptide(L)'
;MVPNEAMHSPEQPTLIDLNMLEKRVKKLERLCQEVDPFIPLSEELKNELSLFGIINWRDPDHLTKQIILMFEDSVKELRDLQESKIQ
;
A
#
# COMPACT_ATOMS: atom_id res chain seq x y z
N MET A 1 20.75 -37.31 19.32
CA MET A 1 20.56 -37.07 17.88
C MET A 1 19.13 -36.59 17.67
N VAL A 2 18.95 -35.29 17.45
CA VAL A 2 18.20 -34.64 16.35
C VAL A 2 18.31 -33.12 16.56
N PRO A 3 18.85 -32.33 15.62
CA PRO A 3 18.75 -30.87 15.67
C PRO A 3 17.40 -30.46 15.10
N ASN A 4 16.59 -29.75 15.90
CA ASN A 4 15.37 -29.10 15.44
C ASN A 4 15.74 -27.74 14.86
N GLU A 5 16.30 -27.76 13.65
CA GLU A 5 16.44 -26.57 12.82
C GLU A 5 15.07 -26.29 12.21
N ALA A 6 14.25 -25.55 12.96
CA ALA A 6 13.05 -24.94 12.42
C ALA A 6 13.49 -23.96 11.34
N MET A 7 13.26 -24.38 10.10
CA MET A 7 13.53 -23.66 8.87
C MET A 7 12.92 -22.25 8.97
N HIS A 8 13.76 -21.24 9.15
CA HIS A 8 13.49 -19.90 8.66
C HIS A 8 13.43 -20.00 7.13
N SER A 9 12.26 -20.32 6.59
CA SER A 9 12.00 -20.04 5.19
C SER A 9 11.95 -18.51 5.06
N PRO A 10 12.79 -17.89 4.21
CA PRO A 10 12.53 -16.51 3.81
C PRO A 10 11.15 -16.55 3.13
N GLU A 11 10.20 -15.78 3.64
CA GLU A 11 8.88 -15.59 3.03
C GLU A 11 9.11 -14.99 1.64
N GLN A 12 9.33 -15.85 0.65
CA GLN A 12 9.51 -15.41 -0.72
C GLN A 12 8.18 -14.83 -1.17
N PRO A 13 8.15 -13.56 -1.58
CA PRO A 13 6.94 -12.89 -2.00
C PRO A 13 6.40 -13.59 -3.25
N THR A 14 5.16 -14.09 -3.17
CA THR A 14 4.59 -14.88 -4.26
C THR A 14 4.18 -13.97 -5.42
N LEU A 15 4.02 -14.52 -6.63
CA LEU A 15 3.46 -13.78 -7.78
C LEU A 15 2.08 -13.16 -7.49
N ILE A 16 1.35 -13.71 -6.53
CA ILE A 16 0.04 -13.21 -6.09
C ILE A 16 0.22 -11.91 -5.30
N ASP A 17 1.22 -11.83 -4.42
CA ASP A 17 1.54 -10.64 -3.63
C ASP A 17 1.91 -9.46 -4.53
N LEU A 18 2.69 -9.70 -5.59
CA LEU A 18 3.10 -8.65 -6.52
C LEU A 18 1.90 -8.10 -7.32
N ASN A 19 1.00 -8.96 -7.81
CA ASN A 19 -0.21 -8.52 -8.52
C ASN A 19 -1.16 -7.75 -7.61
N MET A 20 -1.31 -8.19 -6.35
CA MET A 20 -2.10 -7.48 -5.35
C MET A 20 -1.50 -6.11 -5.03
N LEU A 21 -0.17 -6.02 -4.92
CA LEU A 21 0.52 -4.78 -4.65
C LEU A 21 0.44 -3.81 -5.83
N GLU A 22 0.59 -4.29 -7.07
CA GLU A 22 0.36 -3.48 -8.28
C GLU A 22 -1.06 -2.88 -8.31
N LYS A 23 -2.07 -3.68 -7.95
CA LYS A 23 -3.45 -3.20 -7.84
C LYS A 23 -3.60 -2.15 -6.73
N ARG A 24 -2.92 -2.35 -5.61
CA ARG A 24 -2.90 -1.41 -4.48
C ARG A 24 -2.30 -0.07 -4.90
N VAL A 25 -1.14 -0.09 -5.57
CA VAL A 25 -0.46 1.10 -6.09
C VAL A 25 -1.33 1.84 -7.09
N LYS A 26 -1.96 1.14 -8.05
CA LYS A 26 -2.87 1.78 -9.01
C LYS A 26 -4.09 2.42 -8.34
N LYS A 27 -4.64 1.79 -7.30
CA LYS A 27 -5.74 2.38 -6.53
C LYS A 27 -5.29 3.62 -5.76
N LEU A 28 -4.12 3.59 -5.13
CA LEU A 28 -3.57 4.74 -4.42
C LEU A 28 -3.24 5.88 -5.39
N GLU A 29 -2.69 5.60 -6.57
CA GLU A 29 -2.45 6.59 -7.63
C GLU A 29 -3.76 7.28 -8.04
N ARG A 30 -4.82 6.50 -8.25
CA ARG A 30 -6.14 7.03 -8.55
C ARG A 30 -6.69 7.89 -7.40
N LEU A 31 -6.54 7.44 -6.16
CA LEU A 31 -6.92 8.24 -4.98
C LEU A 31 -6.14 9.54 -4.92
N CYS A 32 -4.84 9.57 -5.23
CA CYS A 32 -4.07 10.83 -5.29
C CYS A 32 -4.64 11.82 -6.32
N GLN A 33 -5.25 11.35 -7.41
CA GLN A 33 -5.83 12.20 -8.45
C GLN A 33 -7.27 12.63 -8.14
N GLU A 34 -8.05 11.78 -7.46
CA GLU A 34 -9.46 12.04 -7.15
C GLU A 34 -9.67 12.69 -5.78
N VAL A 35 -8.75 12.51 -4.84
CA VAL A 35 -8.80 13.13 -3.51
C VAL A 35 -8.29 14.56 -3.62
N ASP A 36 -9.23 15.49 -3.66
CA ASP A 36 -8.95 16.89 -3.37
C ASP A 36 -9.25 17.14 -1.88
N PRO A 37 -8.21 17.44 -1.07
CA PRO A 37 -8.34 17.56 0.38
C PRO A 37 -8.99 18.89 0.81
N PHE A 38 -9.11 19.88 -0.10
CA PHE A 38 -9.71 21.19 0.18
C PHE A 38 -11.22 21.22 -0.07
N ILE A 39 -11.76 20.17 -0.68
CA ILE A 39 -13.20 20.00 -0.90
C ILE A 39 -13.76 18.86 -0.03
N PRO A 40 -15.05 18.88 0.30
CA PRO A 40 -15.68 17.75 0.99
C PRO A 40 -15.63 16.48 0.12
N LEU A 41 -14.99 15.45 0.64
CA LEU A 41 -14.89 14.15 -0.03
C LEU A 41 -16.25 13.46 -0.14
N SER A 42 -16.47 12.83 -1.29
CA SER A 42 -17.60 11.92 -1.54
C SER A 42 -17.56 10.72 -0.60
N GLU A 43 -18.72 10.12 -0.32
CA GLU A 43 -18.80 8.89 0.51
C GLU A 43 -18.00 7.72 -0.11
N GLU A 44 -17.95 7.63 -1.44
CA GLU A 44 -17.14 6.64 -2.15
C GLU A 44 -15.64 6.78 -1.82
N LEU A 45 -15.10 8.02 -1.86
CA LEU A 45 -13.71 8.28 -1.50
C LEU A 45 -13.44 8.01 -0.03
N LYS A 46 -14.38 8.35 0.88
CA LYS A 46 -14.24 8.03 2.30
C LYS A 46 -14.20 6.54 2.56
N ASN A 47 -15.03 5.77 1.85
CA ASN A 47 -15.02 4.31 1.94
C ASN A 47 -13.69 3.74 1.42
N GLU A 48 -13.22 4.18 0.25
CA GLU A 48 -11.92 3.75 -0.27
C GLU A 48 -10.79 4.10 0.70
N LEU A 49 -10.71 5.34 1.19
CA LEU A 49 -9.74 5.76 2.20
C LEU A 49 -9.80 4.89 3.46
N SER A 50 -11.01 4.54 3.92
CA SER A 50 -11.20 3.63 5.05
C SER A 50 -10.70 2.21 4.76
N LEU A 51 -10.78 1.71 3.52
CA LEU A 51 -10.20 0.41 3.14
C LEU A 51 -8.66 0.42 3.21
N PHE A 52 -8.05 1.59 3.04
CA PHE A 52 -6.62 1.80 3.23
C PHE A 52 -6.23 2.11 4.69
N GLY A 53 -7.20 2.14 5.63
CA GLY A 53 -6.95 2.47 7.03
C GLY A 53 -6.86 3.97 7.32
N ILE A 54 -7.17 4.82 6.34
CA ILE A 54 -7.19 6.28 6.50
C ILE A 54 -8.53 6.67 7.13
N ILE A 55 -8.52 6.93 8.43
CA ILE A 55 -9.70 7.33 9.21
C ILE A 55 -9.82 8.84 9.43
N ASN A 56 -8.71 9.57 9.28
CA ASN A 56 -8.67 11.02 9.48
C ASN A 56 -8.50 11.74 8.15
N TRP A 57 -9.62 11.98 7.49
CA TRP A 57 -9.74 12.73 6.22
C TRP A 57 -10.29 14.15 6.41
N ARG A 58 -10.47 14.62 7.65
CA ARG A 58 -10.94 15.98 7.95
C ARG A 58 -9.84 17.02 7.84
N ASP A 59 -8.60 16.60 8.06
CA ASP A 59 -7.44 17.47 7.96
C ASP A 59 -6.77 17.25 6.60
N PRO A 60 -6.74 18.27 5.73
CA PRO A 60 -6.25 18.13 4.36
C PRO A 60 -4.77 17.76 4.29
N ASP A 61 -3.96 18.37 5.15
CA ASP A 61 -2.52 18.14 5.20
C ASP A 61 -2.21 16.72 5.71
N HIS A 62 -2.91 16.29 6.76
CA HIS A 62 -2.79 14.94 7.29
C HIS A 62 -3.27 13.86 6.30
N LEU A 63 -4.34 14.14 5.56
CA LEU A 63 -4.85 13.25 4.51
C LEU A 63 -3.82 13.09 3.39
N THR A 64 -3.34 14.21 2.85
CA THR A 64 -2.32 14.20 1.80
C THR A 64 -1.05 13.47 2.24
N LYS A 65 -0.53 13.76 3.44
CA LYS A 65 0.65 13.09 3.97
C LYS A 65 0.47 11.58 4.10
N GLN A 66 -0.68 11.14 4.63
CA GLN A 66 -0.96 9.70 4.75
C GLN A 66 -1.04 9.01 3.40
N ILE A 67 -1.74 9.60 2.43
CA ILE A 67 -1.85 9.03 1.09
C ILE A 67 -0.46 8.93 0.44
N ILE A 68 0.34 10.00 0.52
CA ILE A 68 1.70 10.03 -0.03
C ILE A 68 2.56 8.95 0.63
N LEU A 69 2.60 8.88 1.97
CA LEU A 69 3.39 7.88 2.68
C LEU A 69 2.99 6.45 2.29
N MET A 70 1.69 6.16 2.22
CA MET A 70 1.21 4.85 1.78
C MET A 70 1.56 4.53 0.33
N PHE A 71 1.52 5.53 -0.54
CA PHE A 71 1.89 5.38 -1.94
C PHE A 71 3.39 5.10 -2.08
N GLU A 72 4.23 5.90 -1.42
CA GLU A 72 5.68 5.72 -1.40
C GLU A 72 6.07 4.35 -0.84
N ASP A 73 5.44 3.93 0.25
CA ASP A 73 5.68 2.62 0.87
C ASP A 73 5.26 1.47 -0.08
N SER A 74 4.07 1.58 -0.69
CA SER A 74 3.58 0.56 -1.64
C SER A 74 4.44 0.47 -2.91
N VAL A 75 4.93 1.60 -3.42
CA VAL A 75 5.85 1.64 -4.58
C VAL A 75 7.22 1.10 -4.21
N LYS A 76 7.72 1.42 -3.01
CA LYS A 76 8.99 0.91 -2.52
C LYS A 76 8.93 -0.60 -2.33
N GLU A 77 7.89 -1.10 -1.68
CA GLU A 77 7.66 -2.55 -1.53
C GLU A 77 7.59 -3.21 -2.90
N LEU A 78 6.86 -2.63 -3.86
CA LEU A 78 6.75 -3.19 -5.21
C LEU A 78 8.10 -3.25 -5.92
N ARG A 79 8.91 -2.21 -5.78
CA ARG A 79 10.27 -2.17 -6.32
C ARG A 79 11.16 -3.23 -5.68
N ASP A 80 11.11 -3.37 -4.36
CA ASP A 80 11.88 -4.35 -3.59
C ASP A 80 11.50 -5.79 -3.96
N LEU A 81 10.19 -6.04 -4.13
CA LEU A 81 9.65 -7.32 -4.62
C LEU A 81 10.06 -7.64 -6.05
N GLN A 82 10.13 -6.63 -6.92
CA GLN A 82 10.60 -6.80 -8.30
C GLN A 82 12.11 -7.06 -8.36
N GLU A 83 12.90 -6.32 -7.57
CA GLU A 83 14.36 -6.51 -7.50
C GLU A 83 14.73 -7.87 -6.88
N SER A 84 13.99 -8.32 -5.87
CA SER A 84 14.17 -9.64 -5.23
C SER A 84 13.84 -10.83 -6.14
N LYS A 85 13.11 -10.62 -7.25
CA LYS A 85 12.87 -11.65 -8.28
C LYS A 85 13.95 -11.75 -9.35
N ILE A 86 14.85 -10.77 -9.42
CA ILE A 86 15.88 -10.66 -10.47
C ILE A 86 17.25 -11.21 -9.97
N GLN A 87 17.39 -11.53 -8.68
CA GLN A 87 18.53 -12.28 -8.13
C GLN A 87 18.21 -13.77 -7.95
#